data_AF-A0A957RHK3-F1
#
_entry.id   AF-A0A957RHK3-F1
#
_cell.length_a   1.000
_cell.length_b   1.000
_cell.length_c   1.000
_cell.angle_alpha   90.00
_cell.angle_beta   90.00
_cell.angle_gamma   90.00
#
_symmetry.space_group_name_H-M   'P 1'
#
loop_
_entity.id
_entity.type
_entity.pdbx_description
1 polymer ?
#
loop_
_entity_poly.entity_id
_entity_poly.type
_entity_poly.pdbx_seq_one_letter_code
_entity_poly.pdbx_strand_id
1 'polypeptide(L)'
;MSQQALSERFLTFPAELFEQVLKALLPELRTRWEERRRPIPLTIRVASEHFDDILVADGSTLEALFRKLGSLEDASVGQVADKICVVIDLVCRLPVELWFSEEAQTFDTRFIPNLDIVQKDS
;
A
#
# COMPACT_ATOMS: atom_id res chain seq x y z
N MET A 1 12.64 -3.13 -23.66
CA MET A 1 11.20 -2.81 -23.49
C MET A 1 11.10 -1.34 -23.11
N SER A 2 10.19 -0.59 -23.73
CA SER A 2 9.98 0.82 -23.37
C SER A 2 9.12 0.92 -22.11
N GLN A 3 9.26 2.03 -21.37
CA GLN A 3 8.40 2.34 -20.23
C GLN A 3 6.92 2.34 -20.62
N GLN A 4 6.61 2.82 -21.83
CA GLN A 4 5.26 2.84 -22.38
C GLN A 4 4.67 1.43 -22.58
N ALA A 5 5.43 0.52 -23.19
CA ALA A 5 4.98 -0.88 -23.38
C ALA A 5 4.82 -1.63 -22.05
N LEU A 6 5.54 -1.21 -21.00
CA LEU A 6 5.39 -1.77 -19.67
C LEU A 6 4.10 -1.25 -19.00
N SER A 7 3.84 0.06 -19.09
CA SER A 7 2.61 0.68 -18.56
C SER A 7 1.34 0.09 -19.17
N GLU A 8 1.31 -0.13 -20.48
CA GLU A 8 0.16 -0.75 -21.17
C GLU A 8 -0.10 -2.19 -20.68
N ARG A 9 0.97 -2.95 -20.41
CA ARG A 9 0.83 -4.30 -19.87
C ARG A 9 0.32 -4.30 -18.43
N PHE A 10 0.69 -3.29 -17.63
CA PHE A 10 0.16 -3.16 -16.27
C PHE A 10 -1.35 -2.92 -16.22
N LEU A 11 -1.94 -2.28 -17.24
CA LEU A 11 -3.39 -2.05 -17.31
C LEU A 11 -4.21 -3.34 -17.53
N THR A 12 -3.57 -4.39 -18.04
CA THR A 12 -4.22 -5.69 -18.31
C THR A 12 -3.67 -6.80 -17.41
N PHE A 13 -2.79 -6.45 -16.47
CA PHE A 13 -2.17 -7.40 -15.57
C PHE A 13 -3.13 -7.71 -14.42
N PRO A 14 -3.43 -8.99 -14.14
CA PRO A 14 -4.32 -9.37 -13.05
C PRO A 14 -3.83 -8.81 -11.70
N ALA A 15 -4.74 -8.18 -10.95
CA ALA A 15 -4.40 -7.53 -9.69
C ALA A 15 -3.85 -8.52 -8.66
N GLU A 16 -4.36 -9.75 -8.64
CA GLU A 16 -3.92 -10.82 -7.76
C GLU A 16 -2.48 -11.23 -8.05
N LEU A 17 -2.07 -11.24 -9.32
CA LEU A 17 -0.68 -11.51 -9.70
C LEU A 17 0.22 -10.34 -9.32
N PHE A 18 -0.27 -9.10 -9.43
CA PHE A 18 0.48 -7.92 -8.98
C PHE A 18 0.73 -7.97 -7.48
N GLU A 19 -0.29 -8.28 -6.69
CA GLU A 19 -0.19 -8.45 -5.25
C GLU A 19 0.83 -9.53 -4.89
N GLN A 20 0.77 -10.69 -5.55
CA GLN A 20 1.73 -11.78 -5.33
C GLN A 20 3.17 -11.39 -5.67
N VAL A 21 3.38 -10.71 -6.81
CA VAL A 21 4.70 -10.22 -7.21
C VAL A 21 5.21 -9.18 -6.21
N LEU A 22 4.37 -8.23 -5.80
CA LEU A 22 4.73 -7.23 -4.79
C LEU A 22 5.16 -7.93 -3.49
N LYS A 23 4.33 -8.85 -2.96
CA LYS A 23 4.61 -9.61 -1.74
C LYS A 23 5.92 -10.42 -1.85
N ALA A 24 6.15 -11.07 -2.99
CA ALA A 24 7.38 -11.81 -3.23
C ALA A 24 8.64 -10.92 -3.27
N LEU A 25 8.50 -9.64 -3.64
CA LEU A 25 9.60 -8.68 -3.68
C LEU A 25 9.87 -8.00 -2.33
N LEU A 26 8.91 -7.97 -1.39
CA LEU A 26 9.05 -7.25 -0.12
C LEU A 26 10.30 -7.64 0.69
N PRO A 27 10.67 -8.93 0.85
CA PRO A 27 11.86 -9.30 1.61
C PRO A 27 13.17 -8.73 1.02
N GLU A 28 13.29 -8.77 -0.31
CA GLU A 28 14.43 -8.22 -1.04
C GLU A 28 14.47 -6.68 -0.91
N LEU A 29 13.30 -6.02 -1.00
CA LEU A 29 13.21 -4.58 -0.81
C LEU A 29 13.58 -4.16 0.61
N ARG A 30 13.23 -4.97 1.62
CA ARG A 30 13.62 -4.76 3.02
C ARG A 30 15.13 -4.87 3.20
N THR A 31 15.73 -5.94 2.68
CA THR A 31 17.20 -6.14 2.72
C THR A 31 17.93 -4.94 2.09
N ARG A 32 17.49 -4.52 0.90
CA ARG A 32 18.06 -3.34 0.21
C ARG A 32 17.85 -2.04 0.96
N TRP A 33 16.78 -1.92 1.74
CA TRP A 33 16.54 -0.72 2.56
C TRP A 33 17.56 -0.64 3.70
N GLU A 34 17.79 -1.75 4.39
CA GLU A 34 18.75 -1.87 5.50
C GLU A 34 20.18 -1.58 5.06
N GLU A 35 20.58 -2.08 3.89
CA GLU A 35 21.91 -1.82 3.31
C GLU A 35 22.17 -0.33 3.02
N ARG A 36 21.12 0.44 2.69
CA ARG A 36 21.25 1.82 2.18
C ARG A 36 21.57 2.88 3.24
N ARG A 37 21.76 2.52 4.52
CA ARG A 37 22.06 3.44 5.64
C ARG A 37 21.36 4.80 5.50
N ARG A 38 20.02 4.77 5.50
CA ARG A 38 19.22 5.99 5.37
C ARG A 38 19.02 6.66 6.75
N PRO A 39 19.07 8.00 6.82
CA PRO A 39 18.77 8.70 8.07
C PRO A 39 17.30 8.48 8.45
N ILE A 40 17.08 7.93 9.64
CA ILE A 40 15.76 7.79 10.23
C ILE A 40 15.46 9.05 11.05
N PRO A 41 14.29 9.70 10.89
CA PRO A 41 13.89 10.83 11.73
C PRO A 41 14.00 10.53 13.23
N LEU A 42 14.41 11.51 14.04
CA LEU A 42 14.61 11.35 15.47
C LEU A 42 13.36 10.80 16.18
N THR A 43 12.19 11.29 15.80
CA THR A 43 10.91 10.84 16.38
C THR A 43 10.66 9.35 16.14
N ILE A 44 10.98 8.85 14.94
CA ILE A 44 10.85 7.43 14.61
C ILE A 44 11.89 6.62 15.38
N ARG A 45 13.13 7.11 15.48
CA ARG A 45 14.19 6.44 16.28
C ARG A 45 13.79 6.26 17.74
N VAL A 46 13.27 7.32 18.38
CA VAL A 46 12.83 7.26 19.78
C VAL A 46 11.63 6.32 19.93
N ALA A 47 10.67 6.36 19.00
CA ALA A 47 9.54 5.44 19.03
C ALA A 47 10.01 3.97 18.89
N SER A 48 11.01 3.68 18.06
CA SER A 48 11.57 2.33 17.89
C SER A 48 12.32 1.81 19.12
N GLU A 49 12.63 2.65 20.09
CA GLU A 49 13.18 2.21 21.40
C GLU A 49 12.07 1.71 22.35
N HIS A 50 10.81 2.00 22.04
CA HIS A 50 9.66 1.71 22.91
C HIS A 50 8.61 0.80 22.27
N PHE A 51 8.60 0.68 20.94
CA PHE A 51 7.65 -0.11 20.17
C PHE A 51 8.40 -0.98 19.17
N ASP A 52 8.06 -2.27 19.14
CA ASP A 52 8.66 -3.23 18.20
C ASP A 52 8.28 -2.88 16.75
N ASP A 53 7.04 -2.45 16.55
CA ASP A 53 6.49 -2.05 15.27
C ASP A 53 5.86 -0.66 15.31
N ILE A 54 6.16 0.16 14.30
CA ILE A 54 5.53 1.46 14.10
C ILE A 54 4.83 1.41 12.74
N LEU A 55 3.52 1.17 12.79
CA LEU A 55 2.71 0.96 11.61
C LEU A 55 1.82 2.18 11.32
N VAL A 56 1.56 2.42 10.04
CA VAL A 56 0.58 3.42 9.59
C VAL A 56 -0.40 2.72 8.65
N ALA A 57 -1.69 2.83 8.96
CA ALA A 57 -2.77 2.44 8.05
C ALA A 57 -3.23 3.67 7.26
N ASP A 58 -3.25 3.55 5.93
CA ASP A 58 -3.73 4.60 5.03
C ASP A 58 -4.77 4.02 4.07
N GLY A 59 -5.96 4.63 4.07
CA GLY A 59 -7.11 4.21 3.29
C GLY A 59 -7.43 5.21 2.19
N SER A 60 -7.86 4.72 1.03
CA SER A 60 -8.31 5.57 -0.08
C SER A 60 -9.41 4.93 -0.90
N THR A 61 -10.19 5.75 -1.62
CA THR A 61 -11.09 5.25 -2.68
C THR A 61 -10.29 4.95 -3.94
N LEU A 62 -10.59 3.83 -4.61
CA LEU A 62 -10.02 3.54 -5.92
C LEU A 62 -10.37 4.65 -6.92
N GLU A 63 -11.54 5.28 -6.81
CA GLU A 63 -11.88 6.42 -7.66
C GLU A 63 -10.89 7.58 -7.53
N ALA A 64 -10.54 7.97 -6.30
CA ALA A 64 -9.57 9.05 -6.09
C ALA A 64 -8.19 8.68 -6.66
N LEU A 65 -7.80 7.40 -6.54
CA LEU A 65 -6.56 6.89 -7.13
C LEU A 65 -6.61 6.91 -8.66
N PHE A 66 -7.65 6.36 -9.29
CA PHE A 66 -7.78 6.33 -10.74
C PHE A 66 -7.93 7.72 -11.36
N ARG A 67 -8.63 8.65 -10.70
CA ARG A 67 -8.69 10.06 -11.14
C ARG A 67 -7.32 10.72 -11.08
N LYS A 68 -6.52 10.47 -10.04
CA LYS A 68 -5.13 10.97 -9.93
C LYS A 68 -4.23 10.38 -11.03
N LEU A 69 -4.56 9.20 -11.53
CA LEU A 69 -3.86 8.53 -12.63
C LEU A 69 -4.44 8.86 -14.02
N GLY A 70 -5.43 9.76 -14.11
CA GLY A 70 -6.06 10.15 -15.38
C GLY A 70 -6.95 9.07 -16.00
N SER A 71 -7.28 8.00 -15.27
CA SER A 71 -8.00 6.83 -15.81
C SER A 71 -9.54 6.92 -15.69
N LEU A 72 -10.07 7.93 -14.99
CA LEU A 72 -11.51 8.16 -14.80
C LEU A 72 -11.92 9.61 -15.14
N GLU A 73 -11.18 10.31 -16.00
CA GLU A 73 -11.45 11.71 -16.32
C GLU A 73 -12.86 11.91 -16.92
N ASP A 74 -13.30 10.99 -17.78
CA ASP A 74 -14.61 11.05 -18.44
C ASP A 74 -15.77 10.40 -17.64
N ALA A 75 -15.45 9.72 -16.53
CA ALA A 75 -16.46 9.06 -15.69
C ALA A 75 -17.06 10.03 -14.66
N SER A 76 -18.37 9.92 -14.39
CA SER A 76 -19.03 10.75 -13.38
C SER A 76 -18.53 10.41 -11.97
N VAL A 77 -18.56 11.41 -11.07
CA VAL A 77 -18.05 11.24 -9.69
C VAL A 77 -18.93 10.29 -8.89
N GLY A 78 -18.33 9.36 -8.15
CA GLY A 78 -19.00 8.42 -7.25
C GLY A 78 -19.40 7.09 -7.91
N GLN A 79 -18.82 6.74 -9.05
CA GLN A 79 -19.10 5.48 -9.75
C GLN A 79 -18.20 4.32 -9.31
N VAL A 80 -17.02 4.60 -8.77
CA VAL A 80 -16.11 3.58 -8.26
C VAL A 80 -15.96 3.78 -6.77
N ALA A 81 -16.66 2.95 -6.02
CA ALA A 81 -16.76 3.15 -4.59
C ALA A 81 -15.92 2.13 -3.81
N ASP A 82 -15.15 1.33 -4.55
CA ASP A 82 -14.20 0.38 -3.98
C ASP A 82 -13.13 1.10 -3.15
N LYS A 83 -12.70 0.42 -2.10
CA LYS A 83 -11.76 0.91 -1.10
C LYS A 83 -10.51 0.06 -1.10
N ILE A 84 -9.39 0.73 -0.91
CA ILE A 84 -8.10 0.09 -0.67
C ILE A 84 -7.50 0.65 0.61
N CYS A 85 -6.92 -0.21 1.42
CA CYS A 85 -6.18 0.16 2.63
C CYS A 85 -4.84 -0.53 2.61
N VAL A 86 -3.78 0.22 2.91
CA VAL A 86 -2.44 -0.31 3.05
C VAL A 86 -1.94 -0.04 4.46
N VAL A 87 -1.31 -1.04 5.07
CA VAL A 87 -0.53 -0.85 6.29
C VAL A 87 0.94 -0.83 5.92
N ILE A 88 1.65 0.21 6.34
CA ILE A 88 3.07 0.40 6.05
C ILE A 88 3.91 0.39 7.33
N ASP A 89 5.10 -0.20 7.25
CA ASP A 89 6.14 -0.07 8.27
C ASP A 89 6.73 1.34 8.14
N LEU A 90 6.58 2.18 9.16
CA LEU A 90 6.98 3.58 9.09
C LEU A 90 8.50 3.77 9.01
N VAL A 91 9.28 2.78 9.44
CA VAL A 91 10.74 2.82 9.41
C VAL A 91 11.26 2.64 7.98
N CYS A 92 10.78 1.62 7.27
CA CYS A 92 11.23 1.31 5.91
C CYS A 92 10.30 1.81 4.80
N ARG A 93 9.09 2.27 5.15
CA ARG A 93 8.01 2.70 4.26
C ARG A 93 7.59 1.62 3.26
N LEU A 94 7.78 0.36 3.62
CA LEU A 94 7.33 -0.77 2.82
C LEU A 94 5.94 -1.22 3.29
N PRO A 95 5.09 -1.70 2.36
CA PRO A 95 3.84 -2.35 2.71
C PRO A 95 4.08 -3.57 3.62
N VAL A 96 3.21 -3.72 4.61
CA VAL A 96 3.10 -4.90 5.47
C VAL A 96 1.84 -5.67 5.07
N GLU A 97 0.70 -4.98 4.98
CA GLU A 97 -0.57 -5.57 4.55
C GLU A 97 -1.29 -4.68 3.54
N LEU A 98 -2.12 -5.31 2.71
CA LEU A 98 -2.95 -4.65 1.71
C LEU A 98 -4.34 -5.28 1.70
N TRP A 99 -5.36 -4.46 1.84
CA TRP A 99 -6.75 -4.91 1.76
C TRP A 99 -7.51 -4.14 0.69
N PHE A 100 -8.38 -4.87 0.00
CA PHE A 100 -9.28 -4.34 -1.00
C PHE A 100 -10.71 -4.73 -0.64
N SER A 101 -11.66 -3.83 -0.91
CA SER A 101 -13.09 -4.07 -0.75
C SER A 101 -13.87 -3.40 -1.87
N GLU A 102 -14.73 -4.16 -2.55
CA GLU A 102 -15.68 -3.65 -3.56
C GLU A 102 -16.90 -2.97 -2.91
N GLU A 103 -17.01 -2.98 -1.58
CA GLU A 103 -18.15 -2.39 -0.89
C GLU A 103 -18.08 -0.87 -0.88
N ALA A 104 -18.75 -0.30 -1.88
CA ALA A 104 -18.93 1.12 -2.18
C ALA A 104 -19.10 2.08 -0.98
N GLN A 105 -19.88 1.69 0.01
CA GLN A 105 -20.29 2.57 1.11
C GLN A 105 -19.46 2.38 2.39
N THR A 106 -18.29 1.77 2.26
CA THR A 106 -17.48 1.38 3.40
C THR A 106 -16.55 2.53 3.80
N PHE A 107 -16.68 3.02 5.04
CA PHE A 107 -15.68 3.94 5.60
C PHE A 107 -14.37 3.21 5.86
N ASP A 108 -13.24 3.91 5.76
CA ASP A 108 -11.90 3.32 5.95
C ASP A 108 -11.75 2.69 7.35
N THR A 109 -12.57 3.11 8.31
CA THR A 109 -12.67 2.53 9.66
C THR A 109 -13.10 1.07 9.70
N ARG A 110 -13.69 0.53 8.63
CA ARG A 110 -14.00 -0.91 8.55
C ARG A 110 -12.77 -1.80 8.41
N PHE A 111 -11.61 -1.24 8.07
CA PHE A 111 -10.35 -1.97 8.12
C PHE A 111 -9.75 -2.01 9.54
N ILE A 112 -10.27 -1.22 10.50
CA ILE A 112 -9.76 -1.18 11.88
C ILE A 112 -9.77 -2.56 12.54
N PRO A 113 -10.83 -3.39 12.45
CA PRO A 113 -10.82 -4.73 13.02
C PRO A 113 -9.71 -5.64 12.44
N ASN A 114 -9.21 -5.35 11.23
CA ASN A 114 -8.13 -6.10 10.61
C ASN A 114 -6.75 -5.63 11.10
N LEU A 115 -6.65 -4.47 11.77
CA LEU A 115 -5.36 -3.99 12.28
C LEU A 115 -4.81 -4.89 13.40
N ASP A 116 -5.70 -5.52 14.17
CA ASP A 116 -5.32 -6.40 15.29
C ASP A 116 -4.59 -7.68 14.83
N ILE A 117 -4.71 -8.04 13.55
CA ILE A 117 -4.04 -9.21 12.96
C ILE A 117 -2.78 -8.85 12.17
N VAL A 118 -2.46 -7.56 12.03
CA VAL A 118 -1.25 -7.15 11.31
C VAL A 118 -0.04 -7.38 12.20
N GLN A 119 0.82 -8.29 11.76
CA GLN A 119 2.10 -8.54 12.38
C GLN A 119 3.19 -8.37 11.32
N LYS A 120 4.32 -7.81 11.72
CA LYS A 120 5.51 -7.85 10.89
C LYS A 120 6.04 -9.28 10.95
N ASP A 121 5.99 -9.98 9.82
CA ASP A 121 6.73 -11.23 9.68
C ASP A 121 8.21 -10.95 9.99
N SER A 122 8.73 -11.62 11.04
CA SER A 122 10.09 -11.46 11.56
C SER A 122 11.15 -12.02 10.63
#